data_AF-A0A920GX41-F1
#
_entry.id   AF-A0A920GX41-F1
#
_cell.length_a   1.000
_cell.length_b   1.000
_cell.length_c   1.000
_cell.angle_alpha   90.00
_cell.angle_beta   90.00
_cell.angle_gamma   90.00
#
_symmetry.space_group_name_H-M   'P 1'
#
loop_
_entity.id
_entity.type
_entity.pdbx_description
1 polymer ?
#
loop_
_entity_poly.entity_id
_entity_poly.type
_entity_poly.pdbx_seq_one_letter_code
_entity_poly.pdbx_strand_id
1 'polypeptide(L)' 'MNTKKRQKTKAKLLKAVRSIIAKGQKASVSSITKKANLAYGTFYRYFKDLDEIYYEAIEELLFELAVKLERDLKNIYPAP' A
#
# COMPACT_ATOMS: atom_id res chain seq x y z
N MET A 1 16.58 -12.81 9.06
CA MET A 1 16.15 -11.65 9.88
C MET A 1 15.85 -10.37 9.06
N ASN A 2 16.43 -10.17 7.86
CA ASN A 2 16.26 -8.94 7.06
C ASN A 2 14.93 -8.81 6.27
N THR A 3 14.30 -9.91 5.88
CA THR A 3 13.11 -9.89 5.01
C THR A 3 11.89 -9.26 5.68
N LYS A 4 11.65 -9.54 6.96
CA LYS A 4 10.54 -8.95 7.74
C LYS A 4 10.68 -7.43 7.88
N LYS A 5 11.91 -6.92 8.10
CA LYS A 5 12.17 -5.47 8.19
C LYS A 5 11.99 -4.79 6.83
N ARG A 6 12.42 -5.46 5.75
CA ARG A 6 12.22 -5.01 4.37
C ARG A 6 10.73 -4.87 4.06
N GLN A 7 9.95 -5.92 4.29
CA GLN A 7 8.49 -5.92 4.07
C GLN A 7 7.78 -4.83 4.88
N LYS A 8 8.10 -4.69 6.18
CA LYS A 8 7.54 -3.62 7.02
C LYS A 8 7.83 -2.22 6.48
N THR A 9 9.01 -2.01 5.90
CA THR A 9 9.39 -0.71 5.34
C THR A 9 8.62 -0.43 4.04
N LYS A 10 8.49 -1.44 3.16
CA LYS A 10 7.67 -1.35 1.94
C LYS A 10 6.21 -1.01 2.28
N ALA A 11 5.63 -1.72 3.25
CA ALA A 11 4.26 -1.49 3.70
C ALA A 11 4.03 -0.06 4.24
N LYS A 12 5.03 0.56 4.89
CA LYS A 12 4.93 1.97 5.32
C LYS A 12 4.81 2.93 4.12
N LEU A 13 5.56 2.68 3.05
CA LEU A 13 5.50 3.49 1.82
C LEU A 13 4.12 3.31 1.15
N LEU A 14 3.64 2.07 1.01
CA LEU A 14 2.34 1.76 0.41
C LEU A 14 1.17 2.37 1.21
N LYS A 15 1.22 2.28 2.54
CA LYS A 15 0.24 2.94 3.42
C LYS A 15 0.28 4.47 3.27
N ALA A 16 1.46 5.06 3.12
CA ALA A 16 1.61 6.49 2.95
C ALA A 16 1.00 6.97 1.64
N VAL A 17 1.31 6.32 0.50
CA VAL A 17 0.78 6.71 -0.81
C VAL A 17 -0.74 6.54 -0.87
N ARG A 18 -1.28 5.42 -0.36
CA ARG A 18 -2.74 5.17 -0.30
C ARG A 18 -3.45 6.29 0.46
N SER A 19 -2.89 6.72 1.59
CA SER A 19 -3.49 7.80 2.38
C SER A 19 -3.34 9.20 1.74
N ILE A 20 -2.34 9.45 0.90
CA ILE A 20 -2.21 10.71 0.16
C ILE A 20 -3.27 10.76 -0.95
N ILE A 21 -3.38 9.69 -1.73
CA ILE A 21 -4.36 9.56 -2.82
C ILE A 21 -5.79 9.65 -2.28
N ALA A 22 -6.10 8.95 -1.19
CA ALA A 22 -7.42 8.99 -0.57
C ALA A 22 -7.84 10.39 -0.08
N LYS A 23 -6.89 11.31 0.11
CA LYS A 23 -7.15 12.71 0.47
C LYS A 23 -7.21 13.64 -0.74
N GLY A 24 -7.12 13.12 -1.97
CA GLY A 24 -7.04 13.93 -3.19
C GLY A 24 -5.74 14.74 -3.30
N GLN A 25 -4.71 14.39 -2.53
CA GLN A 25 -3.44 15.11 -2.53
C GLN A 25 -2.51 14.58 -3.61
N LYS A 26 -1.71 15.46 -4.21
CA LYS A 26 -0.67 15.07 -5.17
C LYS A 26 0.47 14.32 -4.45
N ALA A 27 0.72 13.08 -4.84
CA ALA A 27 1.85 12.32 -4.33
C ALA A 27 3.15 12.71 -5.04
N SER A 28 4.20 12.81 -4.23
CA SER A 28 5.61 12.91 -4.63
C SER A 28 6.45 12.00 -3.73
N VAL A 29 7.64 11.62 -4.18
CA VAL A 29 8.58 10.81 -3.38
C VAL A 29 8.79 11.44 -2.00
N SER A 30 9.01 12.76 -1.94
CA SER A 30 9.18 13.50 -0.69
C SER A 30 7.95 13.43 0.23
N SER A 31 6.75 13.62 -0.32
CA SER A 31 5.51 13.53 0.47
C SER A 31 5.27 12.13 1.04
N ILE A 32 5.57 11.09 0.25
CA ILE A 32 5.40 9.69 0.63
C ILE A 32 6.40 9.34 1.73
N THR A 33 7.69 9.64 1.55
CA THR A 33 8.73 9.32 2.53
C THR A 33 8.54 10.11 3.83
N LYS A 34 8.16 11.39 3.74
CA LYS A 34 7.84 12.21 4.92
C LYS A 34 6.68 11.61 5.71
N LYS A 35 5.59 11.22 5.03
CA LYS A 35 4.43 10.61 5.67
C LYS A 35 4.71 9.21 6.21
N ALA A 36 5.59 8.45 5.57
CA ALA A 36 6.05 7.14 6.03
C ALA A 36 7.06 7.22 7.19
N ASN A 37 7.54 8.42 7.54
CA ASN A 37 8.66 8.65 8.45
C ASN A 37 9.92 7.85 8.05
N LEU A 38 10.34 8.03 6.79
CA LEU A 38 11.49 7.37 6.18
C LEU A 38 12.38 8.40 5.47
N ALA A 39 13.68 8.11 5.36
CA ALA A 39 14.60 8.93 4.56
C ALA A 39 14.25 8.85 3.06
N TYR A 40 14.49 9.93 2.31
CA TYR A 40 14.15 10.06 0.88
C TYR A 40 14.64 8.89 0.03
N GLY A 41 15.93 8.53 0.15
CA GLY A 41 16.54 7.41 -0.58
C GLY A 41 15.96 6.03 -0.23
N THR A 42 15.18 5.91 0.86
CA THR A 42 14.49 4.67 1.18
C THR A 42 13.49 4.30 0.11
N PHE A 43 12.83 5.28 -0.52
CA PHE A 43 11.86 5.03 -1.60
C PHE A 43 12.47 4.19 -2.73
N TYR A 44 13.61 4.64 -3.25
CA TYR A 44 14.30 4.02 -4.39
C TYR A 44 14.89 2.63 -4.10
N ARG A 45 14.86 2.17 -2.85
CA ARG A 45 15.19 0.77 -2.50
C ARG A 45 14.02 -0.20 -2.71
N TYR A 46 12.83 0.32 -3.00
CA TYR A 46 11.60 -0.47 -3.14
C TYR A 46 10.84 -0.14 -4.42
N PHE A 47 10.90 1.11 -4.89
CA PHE A 47 10.16 1.59 -6.05
C PHE A 47 11.05 2.50 -6.89
N LYS A 48 11.09 2.27 -8.20
CA LYS A 48 11.87 3.04 -9.18
C LYS A 48 11.27 4.42 -9.42
N ASP A 49 9.95 4.54 -9.36
CA ASP A 49 9.18 5.75 -9.65
C ASP A 49 7.82 5.72 -8.92
N LEU A 50 7.03 6.79 -9.13
CA LEU A 50 5.70 6.90 -8.56
C LEU A 50 4.72 5.90 -9.18
N ASP A 51 4.89 5.54 -10.45
CA ASP A 51 3.98 4.63 -11.13
C ASP A 51 4.07 3.23 -10.52
N GLU A 52 5.28 2.73 -10.23
CA GLU A 52 5.46 1.41 -9.60
C GLU A 52 4.77 1.31 -8.23
N ILE A 53 4.89 2.34 -7.38
CA ILE A 53 4.20 2.33 -6.08
C ILE A 53 2.69 2.50 -6.24
N TYR A 54 2.21 3.21 -7.26
CA TYR A 54 0.77 3.31 -7.55
C TYR A 54 0.19 1.97 -8.00
N TYR A 55 0.85 1.28 -8.94
CA TYR A 55 0.41 -0.03 -9.42
C TYR A 55 0.30 -1.02 -8.27
N GLU A 56 1.34 -1.12 -7.43
CA GLU A 56 1.32 -2.05 -6.29
C GLU A 56 0.29 -1.63 -5.23
N ALA A 57 0.10 -0.34 -4.97
CA ALA A 57 -0.93 0.12 -4.04
C ALA A 57 -2.36 -0.21 -4.53
N ILE A 58 -2.60 -0.17 -5.84
CA ILE A 58 -3.89 -0.55 -6.45
C ILE A 58 -4.07 -2.08 -6.38
N GLU A 59 -3.03 -2.84 -6.68
CA GLU A 59 -3.05 -4.30 -6.60
C GLU A 59 -3.35 -4.78 -5.17
N GLU A 60 -2.69 -4.23 -4.15
CA GLU A 60 -2.98 -4.53 -2.75
C GLU A 60 -4.43 -4.20 -2.38
N LEU A 61 -4.94 -3.05 -2.84
CA LEU A 61 -6.32 -2.64 -2.56
C LEU A 61 -7.35 -3.56 -3.24
N LEU A 62 -7.09 -3.99 -4.48
CA LEU A 62 -7.96 -4.91 -5.21
C LEU A 62 -8.01 -6.27 -4.53
N PHE A 63 -6.85 -6.77 -4.08
CA PHE A 63 -6.77 -8.03 -3.33
C PHE A 63 -7.51 -7.94 -1.98
N GLU A 64 -7.28 -6.87 -1.22
CA GLU A 64 -7.99 -6.61 0.05
C GLU A 64 -9.52 -6.56 -0.17
N LEU A 65 -9.96 -5.94 -1.27
CA LEU A 65 -11.38 -5.88 -1.64
C LEU A 65 -11.94 -7.26 -2.01
N ALA A 66 -11.23 -8.03 -2.84
CA ALA A 66 -11.65 -9.37 -3.25
C ALA A 66 -11.85 -10.29 -2.03
N VAL A 67 -10.87 -10.31 -1.10
CA VAL A 67 -10.96 -11.08 0.14
C VAL A 67 -12.15 -10.63 1.00
N LYS A 68 -12.40 -9.31 1.08
CA LYS A 68 -13.55 -8.79 1.80
C LYS A 68 -14.87 -9.24 1.16
N LEU A 69 -15.00 -9.13 -0.15
CA LEU A 69 -16.21 -9.55 -0.88
C LEU A 69 -16.48 -11.03 -0.72
N GLU A 70 -15.47 -11.90 -0.83
CA GLU A 70 -15.62 -13.34 -0.60
C GLU A 70 -16.13 -13.66 0.82
N ARG A 71 -15.59 -12.98 1.83
CA ARG A 71 -16.04 -13.14 3.22
C ARG A 71 -17.49 -12.66 3.39
N ASP A 72 -17.81 -11.50 2.83
CA ASP A 72 -19.14 -10.91 2.97
C ASP A 72 -20.18 -11.79 2.24
N LEU A 73 -19.85 -12.38 1.08
CA LEU A 73 -20.70 -13.37 0.39
C LEU A 73 -20.99 -14.62 1.22
N LYS A 74 -19.98 -15.17 1.91
CA LYS A 74 -20.17 -16.32 2.82
C LYS A 74 -21.10 -16.01 4.01
N ASN A 75 -21.18 -14.75 4.43
CA ASN A 75 -22.04 -14.34 5.52
C ASN A 75 -23.50 -14.08 5.07
N ILE A 76 -23.70 -13.70 3.80
CA ILE A 76 -25.04 -13.50 3.22
C ILE A 76 -25.73 -14.84 2.93
N TYR A 77 -24.95 -15.86 2.56
CA TYR A 77 -25.42 -17.24 2.42
C TYR A 77 -24.80 -18.08 3.55
N PRO A 78 -25.36 -18.07 4.78
CA PRO A 78 -24.92 -19.04 5.77
C PRO A 78 -25.04 -20.42 5.15
N ALA A 79 -23.96 -21.20 5.18
CA ALA A 79 -23.99 -22.59 4.78
C ALA A 79 -25.15 -23.28 5.55
N PRO A 80 -25.95 -24.14 4.89
CA PRO A 80 -27.02 -24.88 5.55
C PRO A 80 -26.52 -25.66 6.76
#